data_AF-A0A2V8N698-F1
#
_entry.id   AF-A0A2V8N698-F1
#
_cell.length_a   1.000
_cell.length_b   1.000
_cell.length_c   1.000
_cell.angle_alpha   90.00
_cell.angle_beta   90.00
_cell.angle_gamma   90.00
#
_symmetry.space_group_name_H-M   'P 1'
#
loop_
_entity.id
_entity.type
_entity.pdbx_description
1 polymer ?
#
loop_
_entity_poly.entity_id
_entity_poly.type
_entity_poly.pdbx_seq_one_letter_code
_entity_poly.pdbx_strand_id
1 'polypeptide(L)'
;MDRLWSPWRYDYINSGSSGEKGKPPACVFCSMLEAEGTDESKYILHRAAHNFVVLNIYPYISGHLMIVPYAHLSLIAEAPKEITDEMMDLTKRAQDALGEVYRPNGFNLGMNLGRAAGAGVADHFHMHIMPRWIGDTNFMTTVGETRVHPEDLATTYRKLHGRF
;
A
#
# COMPACT_ATOMS: atom_id res chain seq x y z
N MET A 1 19.02 -25.22 3.09
CA MET A 1 18.75 -23.81 2.70
C MET A 1 17.60 -23.90 1.72
N ASP A 2 16.39 -23.63 2.21
CA ASP A 2 15.18 -23.86 1.43
C ASP A 2 14.99 -22.70 0.46
N ARG A 3 15.02 -23.02 -0.84
CA ARG A 3 14.87 -22.04 -1.91
C ARG A 3 13.43 -22.07 -2.37
N LEU A 4 12.71 -20.99 -2.11
CA LEU A 4 11.38 -20.76 -2.69
C LEU A 4 11.57 -20.10 -4.06
N TRP A 5 11.07 -20.74 -5.10
CA TRP A 5 11.09 -20.21 -6.46
C TRP A 5 9.69 -19.68 -6.80
N SER A 6 9.61 -18.47 -7.36
CA SER A 6 8.36 -17.88 -7.86
C SER A 6 8.50 -17.60 -9.36
N PRO A 7 8.40 -18.62 -10.24
CA PRO A 7 8.65 -18.49 -11.68
C PRO A 7 7.74 -17.45 -12.34
N TRP A 8 6.48 -17.34 -11.89
CA TRP A 8 5.50 -16.36 -12.37
C TRP A 8 5.96 -14.90 -12.17
N ARG A 9 6.84 -14.64 -11.20
CA ARG A 9 7.34 -13.29 -10.91
C ARG A 9 8.19 -12.75 -12.07
N TYR A 10 8.86 -13.64 -12.80
CA TYR A 10 9.60 -13.29 -14.01
C TYR A 10 8.66 -12.75 -15.09
N ASP A 11 7.56 -13.45 -15.34
CA ASP A 11 6.59 -13.06 -16.36
C ASP A 11 5.84 -11.78 -15.98
N TYR A 12 5.49 -11.61 -14.69
CA TYR A 12 4.85 -10.40 -14.18
C TYR A 12 5.71 -9.13 -14.31
N ILE A 13 7.01 -9.24 -13.98
CA ILE A 13 7.97 -8.12 -14.16
C ILE A 13 8.07 -7.73 -15.63
N ASN A 14 8.07 -8.72 -16.53
CA ASN A 14 8.16 -8.48 -17.97
C ASN A 14 6.84 -7.97 -18.57
N SER A 15 5.69 -8.39 -18.07
CA SER A 15 4.38 -7.93 -18.55
C SER A 15 4.03 -6.51 -18.09
N GLY A 16 4.58 -6.05 -16.95
CA GLY A 16 4.40 -4.67 -16.47
C GLY A 16 5.09 -3.59 -17.33
N SER A 17 5.82 -4.00 -18.37
CA SER A 17 6.46 -3.11 -19.36
C SER A 17 5.54 -2.68 -20.49
N SER A 18 4.30 -3.21 -20.56
CA SER A 18 3.38 -3.01 -21.69
C SER A 18 2.56 -1.70 -21.62
N GLY A 19 3.06 -0.68 -20.92
CA GLY A 19 2.55 0.68 -21.09
C GLY A 19 2.90 1.20 -22.49
N GLU A 20 1.98 1.88 -23.16
CA GLU A 20 2.19 2.48 -24.48
C GLU A 20 3.55 3.20 -24.55
N LYS A 21 4.35 2.87 -25.57
CA LYS A 21 5.64 3.51 -25.82
C LYS A 21 5.45 5.04 -25.93
N GLY A 22 5.90 5.78 -24.92
CA GLY A 22 6.11 7.23 -25.02
C GLY A 22 5.32 8.12 -24.06
N LYS A 23 4.43 7.59 -23.21
CA LYS A 23 3.83 8.37 -22.12
C LYS A 23 4.06 7.65 -20.79
N PRO A 24 4.71 8.27 -19.79
CA PRO A 24 4.71 7.66 -18.47
C PRO A 24 3.24 7.47 -18.06
N PRO A 25 2.84 6.27 -17.61
CA PRO A 25 1.49 6.09 -17.09
C PRO A 25 1.25 7.15 -16.01
N ALA A 26 0.14 7.88 -16.11
CA ALA A 26 -0.18 8.91 -15.14
C ALA A 26 -0.14 8.29 -13.72
N CYS A 27 0.54 8.95 -12.78
CA CYS A 27 0.67 8.41 -11.43
C CYS A 27 -0.72 8.18 -10.82
N VAL A 28 -0.95 6.96 -10.33
CA VAL A 28 -2.25 6.53 -9.82
C VAL A 28 -2.67 7.38 -8.62
N PHE A 29 -1.73 7.79 -7.77
CA PHE A 29 -1.99 8.60 -6.58
C PHE A 29 -2.38 10.03 -6.95
N CYS A 30 -1.64 10.66 -7.88
CA CYS A 30 -1.98 12.00 -8.38
C CYS A 30 -3.36 11.98 -9.06
N SER A 31 -3.58 11.00 -9.95
CA SER A 31 -4.83 10.85 -10.69
C SER A 31 -6.02 10.62 -9.75
N MET A 32 -5.82 9.83 -8.69
CA MET A 32 -6.83 9.58 -7.66
C MET A 32 -7.18 10.85 -6.86
N LEU A 33 -6.21 11.73 -6.59
CA LEU A 33 -6.45 12.99 -5.91
C LEU A 33 -7.23 13.97 -6.79
N GLU A 34 -6.95 13.99 -8.10
CA GLU A 34 -7.61 14.87 -9.08
C GLU A 34 -9.00 14.39 -9.51
N ALA A 35 -9.25 13.08 -9.51
CA ALA A 35 -10.53 12.52 -9.91
C ALA A 35 -11.70 13.08 -9.07
N GLU A 36 -12.89 13.17 -9.64
CA GLU A 36 -14.09 13.48 -8.86
C GLU A 36 -14.44 12.34 -7.90
N GLY A 37 -15.18 12.65 -6.82
CA GLY A 37 -15.67 11.65 -5.87
C GLY A 37 -15.25 11.92 -4.42
N THR A 38 -15.82 11.14 -3.51
CA THR A 38 -15.57 11.25 -2.07
C THR A 38 -14.34 10.45 -1.66
N ASP A 39 -13.80 10.76 -0.47
CA ASP A 39 -12.72 9.98 0.12
C ASP A 39 -13.11 8.51 0.31
N GLU A 40 -14.38 8.23 0.63
CA GLU A 40 -14.91 6.86 0.72
C GLU A 40 -14.84 6.11 -0.62
N SER A 41 -15.24 6.75 -1.72
CA SER A 41 -15.19 6.13 -3.05
C SER A 41 -13.76 5.80 -3.50
N LYS A 42 -12.76 6.46 -2.90
CA LYS A 42 -11.33 6.32 -3.19
C LYS A 42 -10.59 5.57 -2.08
N TYR A 43 -11.29 5.15 -1.03
CA TYR A 43 -10.74 4.53 0.16
C TYR A 43 -9.63 5.35 0.88
N ILE A 44 -9.72 6.68 0.85
CA ILE A 44 -8.85 7.60 1.60
C ILE A 44 -9.33 7.64 3.04
N LEU A 45 -8.54 7.08 3.95
CA LEU A 45 -8.88 7.00 5.38
C LEU A 45 -8.63 8.32 6.11
N HIS A 46 -7.62 9.08 5.68
CA HIS A 46 -7.21 10.31 6.35
C HIS A 46 -6.42 11.23 5.42
N ARG A 47 -6.63 12.53 5.55
CA ARG A 47 -5.86 13.59 4.88
C ARG A 47 -5.14 14.42 5.93
N ALA A 48 -3.82 14.36 5.94
CA ALA A 48 -2.97 15.20 6.77
C ALA A 48 -2.47 16.41 5.96
N ALA A 49 -1.46 17.14 6.47
CA ALA A 49 -0.96 18.34 5.82
C ALA A 49 -0.05 18.02 4.62
N HIS A 50 0.79 17.00 4.73
CA HIS A 50 1.79 16.63 3.71
C HIS A 50 1.53 15.26 3.08
N ASN A 51 0.80 14.40 3.77
CA ASN A 51 0.51 13.04 3.38
C ASN A 51 -0.98 12.73 3.50
N PHE A 52 -1.39 11.64 2.87
CA PHE A 52 -2.70 11.02 3.08
C PHE A 52 -2.55 9.53 3.30
N VAL A 53 -3.55 8.94 3.96
CA VAL A 53 -3.62 7.51 4.25
C VAL A 53 -4.73 6.91 3.38
N VAL A 54 -4.41 5.84 2.65
CA VAL A 54 -5.34 5.18 1.71
C VAL A 54 -5.23 3.66 1.85
N LEU A 55 -6.33 2.93 1.64
CA LEU A 55 -6.27 1.49 1.50
C LEU A 55 -5.59 1.07 0.19
N ASN A 56 -4.83 -0.02 0.23
CA ASN A 56 -4.38 -0.65 -1.01
C ASN A 56 -5.53 -1.44 -1.62
N ILE A 57 -5.95 -1.08 -2.84
CA ILE A 57 -7.04 -1.76 -3.55
C ILE A 57 -6.69 -3.18 -4.00
N TYR A 58 -5.40 -3.53 -4.00
CA TYR A 58 -4.90 -4.90 -4.18
C TYR A 58 -4.18 -5.35 -2.88
N PRO A 59 -4.91 -5.55 -1.78
CA PRO A 59 -4.31 -5.79 -0.49
C PRO A 59 -3.59 -7.14 -0.44
N TYR A 60 -2.45 -7.21 0.26
CA TYR A 60 -1.86 -8.52 0.59
C TYR A 60 -2.58 -9.20 1.75
N ILE A 61 -3.22 -8.39 2.60
CA ILE A 61 -3.95 -8.78 3.80
C ILE A 61 -5.02 -7.72 4.11
N SER A 62 -6.10 -8.10 4.79
CA SER A 62 -7.10 -7.12 5.24
C SER A 62 -6.45 -6.07 6.15
N GLY A 63 -6.84 -4.80 5.98
CA GLY A 63 -6.20 -3.67 6.66
C GLY A 63 -4.88 -3.20 6.03
N HIS A 64 -4.47 -3.72 4.86
CA HIS A 64 -3.32 -3.18 4.12
C HIS A 64 -3.60 -1.74 3.67
N LEU A 65 -2.85 -0.81 4.24
CA LEU A 65 -2.93 0.61 3.91
C LEU A 65 -1.57 1.17 3.50
N MET A 66 -1.61 2.35 2.89
CA MET A 66 -0.46 3.09 2.41
C MET A 66 -0.52 4.53 2.91
N ILE A 67 0.63 5.07 3.30
CA ILE A 67 0.81 6.51 3.53
C ILE A 67 1.57 7.07 2.35
N VAL A 68 1.00 8.09 1.73
CA VAL A 68 1.45 8.63 0.45
C VAL A 68 1.60 10.14 0.59
N PRO A 69 2.76 10.73 0.20
CA PRO A 69 2.90 12.17 0.18
C PRO A 69 2.05 12.78 -0.95
N TYR A 70 1.54 13.99 -0.76
CA TYR A 70 0.91 14.73 -1.86
C TYR A 70 1.93 15.08 -2.96
N ALA A 71 3.18 15.35 -2.55
CA ALA A 71 4.28 15.61 -3.48
C ALA A 71 4.63 14.34 -4.27
N HIS A 72 4.69 14.46 -5.59
CA HIS A 72 5.13 13.38 -6.48
C HIS A 72 6.65 13.29 -6.42
N LEU A 73 7.15 12.37 -5.60
CA LEU A 73 8.58 12.14 -5.39
C LEU A 73 8.87 10.65 -5.48
N SER A 74 9.94 10.28 -6.19
CA SER A 74 10.28 8.88 -6.42
C SER A 74 11.07 8.27 -5.26
N LEU A 75 11.84 9.11 -4.56
CA LEU A 75 12.73 8.69 -3.48
C LEU A 75 12.43 9.48 -2.20
N ILE A 76 12.48 8.78 -1.07
CA ILE A 76 12.36 9.40 0.25
C ILE A 76 13.48 10.42 0.52
N ALA A 77 14.65 10.23 -0.11
CA ALA A 77 15.80 11.15 0.02
C ALA A 77 15.54 12.54 -0.59
N GLU A 78 14.55 12.67 -1.47
CA GLU A 78 14.16 13.93 -2.11
C GLU A 78 13.10 14.68 -1.29
N ALA A 79 12.53 14.02 -0.28
CA ALA A 79 11.43 14.57 0.49
C ALA A 79 11.92 15.56 1.57
N PRO A 80 11.29 16.74 1.67
CA PRO A 80 11.43 17.61 2.84
C PRO A 80 11.17 16.86 4.16
N LYS A 81 11.79 17.35 5.23
CA LYS A 81 11.71 16.73 6.56
C LYS A 81 10.27 16.63 7.06
N GLU A 82 9.46 17.64 6.76
CA GLU A 82 8.07 17.74 7.21
C GLU A 82 7.20 16.61 6.62
N ILE A 83 7.48 16.20 5.38
CA ILE A 83 6.81 15.07 4.74
C ILE A 83 7.16 13.77 5.46
N THR A 84 8.44 13.54 5.72
CA THR A 84 8.93 12.28 6.29
C THR A 84 8.61 12.14 7.77
N ASP A 85 8.67 13.22 8.54
CA ASP A 85 8.24 13.26 9.93
C ASP A 85 6.73 12.95 10.05
N GLU A 86 5.89 13.65 9.28
CA GLU A 86 4.44 13.41 9.29
C GLU A 86 4.09 11.99 8.83
N MET A 87 4.81 11.45 7.83
CA MET A 87 4.64 10.06 7.40
C MET A 87 4.92 9.07 8.53
N MET A 88 5.96 9.30 9.32
CA MET A 88 6.29 8.43 10.45
C MET A 88 5.29 8.55 11.60
N ASP A 89 4.75 9.74 11.85
CA ASP A 89 3.69 9.92 12.86
C ASP A 89 2.37 9.28 12.43
N LEU A 90 2.02 9.38 11.14
CA LEU A 90 0.90 8.65 10.56
C LEU A 90 1.12 7.13 10.60
N THR A 91 2.36 6.66 10.46
CA THR A 91 2.69 5.22 10.59
C THR A 91 2.38 4.71 11.99
N LYS A 92 2.73 5.47 13.04
CA LYS A 92 2.40 5.12 14.43
C LYS A 92 0.89 5.08 14.64
N ARG A 93 0.16 6.12 14.21
CA ARG A 93 -1.32 6.18 14.27
C ARG A 93 -1.97 5.02 13.52
N ALA A 94 -1.44 4.64 12.36
CA ALA A 94 -1.91 3.49 11.61
C ALA A 94 -1.76 2.18 12.39
N GLN A 95 -0.62 1.98 13.08
CA GLN A 95 -0.43 0.80 13.92
C GLN A 95 -1.42 0.75 15.08
N ASP A 96 -1.69 1.88 15.74
CA ASP A 96 -2.66 1.95 16.83
C ASP A 96 -4.08 1.64 16.32
N ALA A 97 -4.51 2.30 15.23
CA ALA A 97 -5.82 2.09 14.64
C ALA A 97 -6.03 0.63 14.17
N LEU A 98 -5.04 0.05 13.49
CA LEU A 98 -5.08 -1.36 13.09
C LEU A 98 -5.03 -2.29 14.30
N GLY A 99 -4.25 -1.94 15.33
CA GLY A 99 -4.14 -2.67 16.59
C GLY A 99 -5.48 -2.80 17.31
N GLU A 100 -6.21 -1.70 17.42
CA GLU A 100 -7.54 -1.67 18.02
C GLU A 100 -8.57 -2.48 17.23
N VAL A 101 -8.59 -2.31 15.91
CA VAL A 101 -9.62 -2.91 15.03
C VAL A 101 -9.40 -4.40 14.83
N TYR A 102 -8.14 -4.81 14.62
CA TYR A 102 -7.81 -6.14 14.11
C TYR A 102 -7.02 -7.01 15.10
N ARG A 103 -6.39 -6.41 16.13
CA ARG A 103 -5.55 -7.11 17.11
C ARG A 103 -4.55 -8.09 16.46
N PRO A 104 -3.72 -7.63 15.50
CA PRO A 104 -2.75 -8.48 14.84
C PRO A 104 -1.64 -8.93 15.79
N ASN A 105 -0.94 -10.00 15.42
CA ASN A 105 0.24 -10.47 16.17
C ASN A 105 1.53 -9.72 15.80
N GLY A 106 1.51 -8.91 14.73
CA GLY A 106 2.63 -8.09 14.31
C GLY A 106 2.29 -7.22 13.10
N PHE A 107 3.30 -6.51 12.59
CA PHE A 107 3.16 -5.62 11.44
C PHE A 107 4.36 -5.77 10.49
N ASN A 108 4.10 -5.59 9.19
CA ASN A 108 5.15 -5.22 8.24
C ASN A 108 4.98 -3.77 7.84
N LEU A 109 6.07 -3.02 7.96
CA LEU A 109 6.19 -1.63 7.50
C LEU A 109 7.29 -1.62 6.44
N GLY A 110 7.04 -1.00 5.29
CA GLY A 110 8.06 -0.98 4.24
C GLY A 110 7.71 -0.19 3.00
N MET A 111 8.74 0.09 2.22
CA MET A 111 8.67 0.82 0.96
C MET A 111 9.48 0.07 -0.08
N ASN A 112 8.97 0.01 -1.31
CA ASN A 112 9.75 -0.46 -2.44
C ASN A 112 10.15 0.77 -3.26
N LEU A 113 11.45 1.06 -3.35
CA LEU A 113 11.97 2.22 -4.10
C LEU A 113 12.62 1.75 -5.41
N GLY A 114 12.07 2.20 -6.53
CA GLY A 114 12.49 1.80 -7.87
C GLY A 114 11.95 0.44 -8.31
N ARG A 115 11.92 0.22 -9.64
CA ARG A 115 11.35 -0.99 -10.26
C ARG A 115 12.01 -2.29 -9.78
N ALA A 116 13.33 -2.28 -9.59
CA ALA A 116 14.07 -3.45 -9.14
C ALA A 116 13.68 -3.92 -7.72
N ALA A 117 13.21 -3.01 -6.86
CA ALA A 117 12.68 -3.34 -5.54
C ALA A 117 11.24 -3.91 -5.59
N GLY A 118 10.63 -3.99 -6.77
CA GLY A 118 9.23 -4.42 -6.93
C GLY A 118 8.21 -3.31 -6.65
N ALA A 119 8.58 -2.04 -6.83
CA ALA A 119 7.65 -0.92 -6.72
C ALA A 119 6.59 -1.00 -7.84
N GLY A 120 5.32 -1.19 -7.46
CA GLY A 120 4.20 -1.15 -8.40
C GLY A 120 3.92 0.26 -8.94
N VAL A 121 4.24 1.29 -8.14
CA VAL A 121 4.25 2.71 -8.53
C VAL A 121 5.66 3.23 -8.24
N ALA A 122 6.54 3.17 -9.23
CA ALA A 122 7.98 3.40 -9.02
C ALA A 122 8.35 4.87 -8.82
N ASP A 123 7.55 5.79 -9.37
CA ASP A 123 7.88 7.23 -9.43
C ASP A 123 7.24 8.04 -8.29
N HIS A 124 6.46 7.39 -7.41
CA HIS A 124 5.80 8.02 -6.26
C HIS A 124 5.91 7.13 -5.02
N PHE A 125 6.81 7.46 -4.12
CA PHE A 125 7.08 6.64 -2.94
C PHE A 125 5.88 6.59 -1.99
N HIS A 126 5.72 5.48 -1.28
CA HIS A 126 4.65 5.27 -0.32
C HIS A 126 5.05 4.22 0.71
N MET A 127 4.63 4.43 1.97
CA MET A 127 4.85 3.51 3.08
C MET A 127 3.70 2.53 3.18
N HIS A 128 3.97 1.24 3.00
CA HIS A 128 3.01 0.17 3.26
C HIS A 128 2.97 -0.14 4.75
N ILE A 129 1.76 -0.31 5.29
CA ILE A 129 1.52 -0.86 6.62
C ILE A 129 0.56 -2.04 6.48
N MET A 130 1.00 -3.20 6.96
CA MET A 130 0.25 -4.46 6.87
C MET A 130 0.17 -5.13 8.25
N PRO A 131 -1.04 -5.30 8.83
CA PRO A 131 -1.21 -6.14 10.01
C PRO A 131 -0.96 -7.61 9.65
N ARG A 132 -0.33 -8.37 10.56
CA ARG A 132 0.07 -9.77 10.33
C ARG A 132 -0.43 -10.67 11.46
N TRP A 133 -0.75 -11.91 11.11
CA TRP A 133 -1.12 -12.95 12.08
C TRP A 133 -0.26 -14.20 11.89
N ILE A 134 -0.07 -14.94 12.98
CA ILE A 134 0.57 -16.24 12.92
C ILE A 134 -0.28 -17.15 12.03
N GLY A 135 0.28 -17.60 10.91
CA GLY A 135 -0.42 -18.47 9.96
C GLY A 135 -1.37 -17.76 8.99
N ASP A 136 -1.26 -16.45 8.80
CA ASP A 136 -2.09 -15.69 7.84
C ASP A 136 -1.87 -16.07 6.35
N THR A 137 -0.83 -16.86 6.07
CA THR A 137 -0.56 -17.45 4.76
C THR A 137 -0.82 -18.95 4.84
N ASN A 138 -1.67 -19.46 3.95
CA ASN A 138 -2.02 -20.87 3.87
C ASN A 138 -1.76 -21.44 2.46
N PHE A 139 -2.10 -22.72 2.26
CA PHE A 139 -1.86 -23.42 1.00
C PHE A 139 -2.55 -22.75 -0.21
N MET A 140 -3.69 -22.06 -0.03
CA MET A 140 -4.35 -21.36 -1.15
C MET A 140 -3.45 -20.28 -1.74
N THR A 141 -2.69 -19.59 -0.91
CA THR A 141 -1.75 -18.56 -1.37
C THR A 141 -0.52 -19.18 -2.00
N THR A 142 0.06 -20.21 -1.37
CA THR A 142 1.35 -20.76 -1.83
C THR A 142 1.21 -21.70 -3.04
N VAL A 143 0.14 -22.49 -3.07
CA VAL A 143 -0.10 -23.51 -4.12
C VAL A 143 -1.10 -23.02 -5.15
N GLY A 144 -2.20 -22.40 -4.68
CA GLY A 144 -3.25 -21.89 -5.55
C GLY A 144 -3.01 -20.48 -6.08
N GLU A 145 -1.89 -19.84 -5.71
CA GLU A 145 -1.54 -18.46 -6.09
C GLU A 145 -2.67 -17.46 -5.84
N THR A 146 -3.53 -17.74 -4.86
CA THR A 146 -4.77 -17.00 -4.60
C THR A 146 -4.78 -16.44 -3.18
N ARG A 147 -5.11 -15.15 -3.06
CA ARG A 147 -5.33 -14.50 -1.77
C ARG A 147 -6.79 -14.62 -1.36
N VAL A 148 -7.02 -15.02 -0.12
CA VAL A 148 -8.36 -15.09 0.48
C VAL A 148 -8.46 -13.98 1.52
N HIS A 149 -9.31 -12.99 1.26
CA HIS A 149 -9.56 -11.90 2.19
C HIS A 149 -10.88 -12.15 2.94
N PRO A 150 -10.88 -12.10 4.29
CA PRO A 150 -12.08 -12.33 5.09
C PRO A 150 -13.10 -11.17 4.98
N GLU A 151 -12.70 -10.02 4.46
CA GLU A 151 -13.58 -8.86 4.28
C GLU A 151 -13.18 -8.04 3.05
N ASP A 152 -14.14 -7.25 2.55
CA ASP A 152 -13.95 -6.33 1.44
C ASP A 152 -13.36 -4.97 1.87
N LEU A 153 -12.97 -4.17 0.88
CA LEU A 153 -12.37 -2.84 1.09
C LEU A 153 -13.35 -1.85 1.74
N ALA A 154 -14.64 -1.90 1.38
CA ALA A 154 -15.64 -1.01 1.97
C ALA A 154 -15.84 -1.28 3.47
N THR A 155 -15.79 -2.55 3.88
CA THR A 155 -15.83 -2.96 5.28
C THR A 155 -14.57 -2.53 6.02
N THR A 156 -13.41 -2.74 5.41
CA THR A 156 -12.12 -2.26 5.93
C THR A 156 -12.16 -0.74 6.15
N TYR A 157 -12.64 0.00 5.15
CA TYR A 157 -12.77 1.45 5.20
C TYR A 157 -13.66 1.90 6.35
N ARG A 158 -14.88 1.35 6.47
CA ARG A 158 -15.80 1.70 7.56
C ARG A 158 -15.22 1.44 8.95
N LYS A 159 -14.39 0.41 9.11
CA LYS A 159 -13.76 0.08 10.40
C LYS A 159 -12.64 1.07 10.79
N LEU A 160 -11.90 1.56 9.81
CA LEU A 160 -10.70 2.38 10.01
C LEU A 160 -10.94 3.89 9.82
N HIS A 161 -11.91 4.28 9.02
CA HIS A 161 -12.24 5.68 8.78
C HIS A 161 -12.63 6.37 10.10
N GLY A 162 -12.05 7.54 10.37
CA GLY A 162 -12.24 8.28 11.62
C GLY A 162 -11.39 7.82 12.80
N ARG A 163 -10.48 6.84 12.62
CA ARG A 163 -9.52 6.39 13.66
C ARG A 163 -8.12 6.96 13.50
N PHE A 164 -7.94 7.86 12.54
CA PHE A 164 -6.71 8.58 12.36
C PHE A 164 -6.82 9.90 13.09
#